data_AF-A0A957P8Q3-F1
#
_entry.id   AF-A0A957P8Q3-F1
#
_cell.length_a   1.000
_cell.length_b   1.000
_cell.length_c   1.000
_cell.angle_alpha   90.00
_cell.angle_beta   90.00
_cell.angle_gamma   90.00
#
_symmetry.space_group_name_H-M   'P 1'
#
loop_
_entity.id
_entity.type
_entity.pdbx_description
1 polymer ?
#
loop_
_entity_poly.entity_id
_entity_poly.type
_entity_poly.pdbx_seq_one_letter_code
_entity_poly.pdbx_strand_id
1 'polypeptide(L)'
;LLLERGDRGYEEMAMPDATLEDLNPRRIERYLTRIGAAPDADAVQMLASRGCVTFVREEAENAPEDAEAPVARRAVPTVAGLLLFGRNPQRFLRSAELICVRYMGVSMSDEFVRQEIVGTLPEKIQQAETFITTNMRRGMRITGMARQETTEYPLAVVREAIVNAIAHRDYSQHGEG
;
A
#
# COMPACT_ATOMS: atom_id res chain seq x y z
N LEU A 1 22.19 -12.55 -18.85
CA LEU A 1 23.42 -12.06 -18.21
C LEU A 1 23.22 -10.60 -17.84
N LEU A 2 22.72 -10.36 -16.62
CA LEU A 2 22.80 -9.11 -15.84
C LEU A 2 21.98 -9.34 -14.55
N LEU A 3 22.34 -10.41 -13.84
CA LEU A 3 22.03 -10.59 -12.43
C LEU A 3 23.28 -10.13 -11.68
N GLU A 4 23.46 -8.83 -11.48
CA GLU A 4 24.51 -8.28 -10.61
C GLU A 4 24.24 -6.81 -10.28
N ARG A 5 23.62 -6.60 -9.11
CA ARG A 5 23.39 -5.40 -8.26
C ARG A 5 21.97 -5.55 -7.70
N GLY A 6 21.75 -6.07 -6.50
CA GLY A 6 22.18 -5.43 -5.26
C GLY A 6 21.32 -4.20 -4.91
N ASP A 7 20.44 -3.75 -5.80
CA ASP A 7 19.52 -2.65 -5.53
C ASP A 7 18.34 -3.21 -4.74
N ARG A 8 18.31 -2.94 -3.43
CA ARG A 8 17.10 -3.16 -2.65
C ARG A 8 16.01 -2.28 -3.26
N GLY A 9 14.86 -2.85 -3.60
CA GLY A 9 13.73 -2.08 -4.13
C GLY A 9 13.41 -0.90 -3.21
N TYR A 10 12.98 0.22 -3.77
CA TYR A 10 12.63 1.43 -3.00
C TYR A 10 11.67 1.11 -1.84
N GLU A 11 10.79 0.12 -2.04
CA GLU A 11 9.84 -0.41 -1.08
C GLU A 11 10.50 -1.00 0.17
N GLU A 12 11.71 -1.57 0.05
CA GLU A 12 12.48 -2.16 1.16
C GLU A 12 13.32 -1.13 1.93
N MET A 13 13.41 0.10 1.42
CA MET A 13 14.19 1.14 2.09
C MET A 13 13.59 1.49 3.45
N ALA A 14 14.47 1.61 4.45
CA ALA A 14 14.10 2.13 5.76
C ALA A 14 13.57 3.56 5.61
N MET A 15 12.53 3.91 6.36
CA MET A 15 12.07 5.28 6.52
C MET A 15 12.50 5.79 7.90
N PRO A 16 13.66 6.47 8.00
CA PRO A 16 14.26 6.81 9.30
C PRO A 16 13.37 7.72 10.15
N ASP A 17 12.62 8.61 9.50
CA ASP A 17 11.69 9.56 10.10
C ASP A 17 10.40 8.91 10.60
N ALA A 18 10.18 7.62 10.28
CA ALA A 18 9.03 6.85 10.75
C ALA A 18 9.39 5.95 11.94
N THR A 19 8.42 5.69 12.79
CA THR A 19 8.53 4.74 13.90
C THR A 19 7.47 3.64 13.77
N LEU A 20 7.58 2.58 14.57
CA LEU A 20 6.55 1.54 14.59
C LEU A 20 5.17 2.08 15.02
N GLU A 21 5.10 3.21 15.72
CA GLU A 21 3.84 3.85 16.11
C GLU A 21 3.07 4.42 14.92
N ASP A 22 3.77 4.77 13.83
CA ASP A 22 3.17 5.19 12.58
C ASP A 22 2.46 4.03 11.86
N LEU A 23 2.69 2.78 12.27
CA LEU A 23 1.94 1.61 11.80
C LEU A 23 0.65 1.42 12.60
N ASN A 24 -0.38 0.93 11.93
CA ASN A 24 -1.67 0.65 12.54
C ASN A 24 -1.70 -0.80 13.07
N PRO A 25 -1.71 -1.02 14.40
CA PRO A 25 -1.63 -2.36 14.98
C PRO A 25 -2.83 -3.25 14.61
N ARG A 26 -4.03 -2.68 14.46
CA ARG A 26 -5.22 -3.46 14.06
C ARG A 26 -5.12 -3.97 12.63
N ARG A 27 -4.48 -3.22 11.73
CA ARG A 27 -4.25 -3.66 10.34
C ARG A 27 -3.21 -4.78 10.30
N ILE A 28 -2.15 -4.66 11.10
CA ILE A 28 -1.13 -5.71 11.25
C ILE A 28 -1.77 -6.98 11.81
N GLU A 29 -2.51 -6.89 12.91
CA GLU A 29 -3.19 -8.03 13.54
C GLU A 29 -4.13 -8.74 12.55
N ARG A 30 -4.94 -7.98 11.81
CA ARG A 30 -5.83 -8.54 10.77
C ARG A 30 -5.05 -9.24 9.67
N TYR A 31 -3.91 -8.68 9.24
CA TYR A 31 -3.04 -9.29 8.24
C TYR A 31 -2.42 -10.58 8.77
N LEU A 32 -1.84 -10.56 9.97
CA LEU A 32 -1.22 -11.71 10.62
C LEU A 32 -2.22 -12.85 10.83
N THR A 33 -3.42 -12.54 11.31
CA THR A 33 -4.53 -13.51 11.41
C THR A 33 -4.86 -14.12 10.04
N ARG A 34 -4.92 -13.32 8.98
CA ARG A 34 -5.26 -13.79 7.62
C ARG A 34 -4.23 -14.76 7.04
N ILE A 35 -2.95 -14.61 7.42
CA ILE A 35 -1.87 -15.50 6.97
C ILE A 35 -1.62 -16.67 7.93
N GLY A 36 -2.46 -16.84 8.96
CA GLY A 36 -2.36 -17.95 9.90
C GLY A 36 -1.22 -17.81 10.93
N ALA A 37 -0.84 -16.59 11.30
CA ALA A 37 0.11 -16.36 12.39
C ALA A 37 -0.46 -16.87 13.73
N ALA A 38 0.42 -17.39 14.59
CA ALA A 38 0.05 -17.72 15.97
C ALA A 38 -0.32 -16.43 16.75
N PRO A 39 -1.26 -16.47 17.71
CA PRO A 39 -1.68 -15.29 18.48
C PRO A 39 -0.55 -14.58 19.26
N ASP A 40 0.49 -15.32 19.63
CA ASP A 40 1.67 -14.88 20.38
C ASP A 40 2.90 -14.65 19.49
N ALA A 41 2.74 -14.71 18.16
CA ALA A 41 3.84 -14.49 17.24
C ALA A 41 4.39 -13.06 17.35
N ASP A 42 5.71 -12.93 17.26
CA ASP A 42 6.39 -11.63 17.22
C ASP A 42 6.04 -10.90 15.91
N ALA A 43 5.10 -9.96 15.99
CA ALA A 43 4.64 -9.17 14.86
C ALA A 43 5.78 -8.41 14.18
N VAL A 44 6.76 -7.90 14.93
CA VAL A 44 7.89 -7.13 14.37
C VAL A 44 8.76 -8.05 13.52
N GLN A 45 9.07 -9.25 14.00
CA GLN A 45 9.84 -10.23 13.22
C GLN A 45 9.07 -10.72 12.01
N MET A 46 7.76 -10.94 12.12
CA MET A 46 6.92 -11.34 11.00
C MET A 46 6.82 -10.27 9.91
N LEU A 47 6.81 -9.00 10.30
CA LEU A 47 6.85 -7.87 9.36
C LEU A 47 8.23 -7.72 8.74
N ALA A 48 9.30 -7.93 9.52
CA ALA A 48 10.67 -7.89 9.02
C ALA A 48 10.94 -8.99 7.99
N SER A 49 10.43 -10.21 8.23
CA SER A 49 10.53 -11.32 7.27
C SER A 49 9.75 -11.07 5.97
N ARG A 50 8.98 -9.99 5.89
CA ARG A 50 8.16 -9.58 4.74
C ARG A 50 8.60 -8.23 4.16
N GLY A 51 9.75 -7.72 4.60
CA GLY A 51 10.29 -6.44 4.15
C GLY A 51 9.45 -5.22 4.55
N CYS A 52 8.55 -5.34 5.53
CA CYS A 52 7.71 -4.24 6.02
C CYS A 52 8.36 -3.47 7.18
N VAL A 53 9.33 -4.09 7.85
CA VAL A 53 10.12 -3.52 8.94
C VAL A 53 11.58 -3.88 8.70
N THR A 54 12.49 -3.01 9.07
CA THR A 54 13.92 -3.28 9.06
C THR A 54 14.57 -2.75 10.35
N PHE A 55 15.82 -3.10 10.58
CA PHE A 55 16.55 -2.75 11.78
C PHE A 55 17.71 -1.83 11.42
N VAL A 56 17.67 -0.60 11.94
CA VAL A 56 18.75 0.39 11.75
C VAL A 56 19.59 0.46 13.02
N ARG A 57 20.88 0.80 12.87
CA ARG A 57 21.75 1.06 14.01
C ARG A 57 21.21 2.29 14.76
N GLU A 58 21.12 2.16 16.06
CA GLU A 58 20.85 3.28 16.95
C GLU A 58 22.21 3.81 17.39
N GLU A 59 22.60 4.97 16.88
CA GLU A 59 23.76 5.68 17.37
C GLU A 59 23.42 6.14 18.79
N ALA A 60 24.06 5.53 19.78
CA ALA A 60 23.93 6.00 21.14
C ALA A 60 24.55 7.40 21.22
N GLU A 61 23.73 8.40 21.52
CA GLU A 61 24.21 9.71 21.94
C GLU A 61 25.19 9.49 23.10
N ASN A 62 26.49 9.65 22.85
CA ASN A 62 27.62 9.47 23.78
C ASN A 62 28.17 8.04 23.99
N ALA A 63 28.09 7.12 23.01
CA ALA A 63 28.85 5.87 23.10
C ALA A 63 30.38 6.13 23.05
N PRO A 64 31.19 5.50 23.93
CA PRO A 64 32.64 5.53 23.82
C PRO A 64 33.08 4.95 22.47
N GLU A 65 34.02 5.61 21.77
CA GLU A 65 34.56 5.15 20.46
C GLU A 65 35.15 3.73 20.52
N ASP A 66 35.59 3.30 21.71
CA ASP A 66 36.29 2.03 21.94
C ASP A 66 35.40 0.90 22.52
N ALA A 67 34.10 1.12 22.67
CA ALA A 67 33.22 0.11 23.25
C ALA A 67 32.83 -0.97 22.23
N GLU A 68 33.33 -2.19 22.39
CA GLU A 68 32.86 -3.42 21.70
C GLU A 68 31.41 -3.83 22.07
N ALA A 69 30.62 -2.92 22.64
CA ALA A 69 29.26 -3.19 23.06
C ALA A 69 28.37 -3.52 21.84
N PRO A 70 27.38 -4.43 21.99
CA PRO A 70 26.46 -4.73 20.91
C PRO A 70 25.72 -3.45 20.48
N VAL A 71 25.90 -3.07 19.20
CA VAL A 71 25.23 -1.91 18.62
C VAL A 71 23.72 -2.11 18.72
N ALA A 72 23.05 -1.28 19.52
CA ALA A 72 21.60 -1.28 19.63
C ALA A 72 20.98 -1.10 18.23
N ARG A 73 19.95 -1.88 17.94
CA ARG A 73 19.24 -1.82 16.66
C ARG A 73 17.79 -1.47 16.91
N ARG A 74 17.35 -0.36 16.32
CA ARG A 74 15.96 0.09 16.37
C ARG A 74 15.20 -0.46 15.18
N ALA A 75 14.02 -1.02 15.44
CA ALA A 75 13.08 -1.41 14.39
C ALA A 75 12.42 -0.16 13.79
N VAL A 76 12.44 -0.06 12.46
CA VAL A 76 11.83 1.04 11.72
C VAL A 76 10.99 0.50 10.56
N PRO A 77 9.86 1.15 10.21
CA PRO A 77 9.11 0.81 9.02
C PRO A 77 9.95 0.98 7.75
N THR A 78 9.67 0.14 6.77
CA THR A 78 10.07 0.40 5.38
C THR A 78 8.98 1.18 4.65
N VAL A 79 9.28 1.62 3.42
CA VAL A 79 8.27 2.19 2.51
C VAL A 79 7.09 1.22 2.33
N ALA A 80 7.34 -0.07 2.11
CA ALA A 80 6.30 -1.10 2.04
C ALA A 80 5.46 -1.18 3.33
N GLY A 81 6.11 -1.15 4.49
CA GLY A 81 5.45 -1.16 5.78
C GLY A 81 4.47 0.00 5.95
N LEU A 82 4.89 1.21 5.58
CA LEU A 82 4.02 2.38 5.58
C LEU A 82 2.90 2.27 4.56
N LEU A 83 3.19 1.85 3.33
CA LEU A 83 2.17 1.71 2.28
C LEU A 83 1.09 0.69 2.62
N LEU A 84 1.44 -0.39 3.33
CA LEU A 84 0.51 -1.47 3.68
C LEU A 84 -0.20 -1.24 5.03
N PHE A 85 0.52 -0.72 6.02
CA PHE A 85 0.05 -0.70 7.41
C PHE A 85 0.09 0.69 8.06
N GLY A 86 0.66 1.70 7.41
CA GLY A 86 0.80 3.05 7.96
C GLY A 86 -0.53 3.73 8.26
N ARG A 87 -0.63 4.42 9.39
CA ARG A 87 -1.82 5.20 9.80
C ARG A 87 -2.12 6.31 8.79
N ASN A 88 -1.09 7.00 8.32
CA ASN A 88 -1.15 8.02 7.29
C ASN A 88 0.11 7.94 6.38
N PRO A 89 0.13 7.06 5.37
CA PRO A 89 1.31 6.84 4.53
C PRO A 89 1.76 8.09 3.78
N GLN A 90 0.82 8.95 3.39
CA GLN A 90 1.09 10.18 2.62
C GLN A 90 1.90 11.22 3.40
N ARG A 91 1.97 11.12 4.74
CA ARG A 91 2.88 11.93 5.56
C ARG A 91 4.35 11.73 5.16
N PHE A 92 4.71 10.51 4.77
CA PHE A 92 6.07 10.12 4.40
C PHE A 92 6.23 10.02 2.88
N LEU A 93 5.17 9.59 2.18
CA LEU A 93 5.16 9.33 0.74
C LEU A 93 4.10 10.19 0.07
N ARG A 94 4.39 11.50 -0.07
CA ARG A 94 3.42 12.48 -0.60
C ARG A 94 2.89 12.10 -1.99
N SER A 95 3.75 11.56 -2.85
CA SER A 95 3.38 11.14 -4.21
C SER A 95 2.53 9.87 -4.24
N ALA A 96 2.38 9.15 -3.12
CA ALA A 96 1.58 7.92 -3.05
C ALA A 96 0.07 8.23 -2.93
N GLU A 97 -0.49 9.06 -3.80
CA GLU A 97 -1.93 9.27 -3.95
C GLU A 97 -2.45 8.56 -5.20
N LEU A 98 -3.74 8.24 -5.24
CA LEU A 98 -4.40 7.67 -6.41
C LEU A 98 -5.52 8.61 -6.84
N ILE A 99 -5.56 8.97 -8.12
CA ILE A 99 -6.60 9.84 -8.67
C ILE A 99 -7.48 9.02 -9.60
N CYS A 100 -8.77 8.95 -9.29
CA CYS A 100 -9.78 8.38 -10.16
C CYS A 100 -10.51 9.51 -10.90
N VAL A 101 -10.64 9.38 -12.22
CA VAL A 101 -11.38 10.34 -13.05
C VAL A 101 -12.33 9.61 -13.98
N ARG A 102 -13.58 10.06 -14.06
CA ARG A 102 -14.59 9.60 -15.01
C ARG A 102 -14.97 10.76 -15.93
N TYR A 103 -14.72 10.59 -17.22
CA TYR A 103 -15.20 11.48 -18.27
C TYR A 103 -16.59 11.06 -18.78
N MET A 104 -17.35 12.01 -19.31
CA MET A 104 -18.68 11.73 -19.88
C MET A 104 -18.61 11.01 -21.22
N GLY A 105 -17.56 11.28 -21.99
CA GLY A 105 -17.30 10.68 -23.30
C GLY A 105 -16.01 9.86 -23.33
N VAL A 106 -15.57 9.55 -24.55
CA VAL A 106 -14.33 8.80 -24.82
C VAL A 106 -13.09 9.68 -24.84
N SER A 107 -13.25 11.00 -24.80
CA SER A 107 -12.18 11.99 -24.74
C SER A 107 -12.17 12.68 -23.37
N MET A 108 -11.00 13.20 -22.99
CA MET A 108 -10.91 14.12 -21.85
C MET A 108 -11.81 15.33 -22.13
N SER A 109 -12.56 15.75 -21.12
CA SER A 109 -13.51 16.86 -21.18
C SER A 109 -13.49 17.64 -19.88
N ASP A 110 -13.96 18.89 -19.92
CA ASP A 110 -14.08 19.73 -18.72
C ASP A 110 -15.18 19.24 -17.76
N GLU A 111 -16.12 18.45 -18.26
CA GLU A 111 -17.12 17.76 -17.45
C GLU A 111 -16.60 16.37 -17.05
N PHE A 112 -16.22 16.22 -15.78
CA PHE A 112 -15.73 14.96 -15.23
C PHE A 112 -16.07 14.82 -13.73
N VAL A 113 -16.10 13.57 -13.26
CA VAL A 113 -16.10 13.27 -11.82
C VAL A 113 -14.68 12.87 -11.44
N ARG A 114 -14.12 13.53 -10.42
CA ARG A 114 -12.77 13.24 -9.89
C ARG A 114 -12.85 12.87 -8.42
N GLN A 115 -12.05 11.88 -8.03
CA GLN A 115 -11.84 11.53 -6.64
C GLN A 115 -10.35 11.32 -6.38
N GLU A 116 -9.82 12.01 -5.39
CA GLU A 116 -8.48 11.80 -4.85
C GLU A 116 -8.56 10.80 -3.69
N ILE A 117 -7.69 9.79 -3.73
CA ILE A 117 -7.73 8.64 -2.85
C ILE A 117 -6.38 8.51 -2.15
N VAL A 118 -6.42 8.62 -0.83
CA VAL A 118 -5.28 8.53 0.09
C VAL A 118 -5.44 7.32 1.03
N GLY A 119 -4.41 7.08 1.86
CA GLY A 119 -4.35 5.94 2.76
C GLY A 119 -3.44 4.81 2.25
N THR A 120 -3.62 3.63 2.82
CA THR A 120 -2.83 2.43 2.50
C THR A 120 -3.21 1.83 1.16
N LEU A 121 -2.36 0.98 0.56
CA LEU A 121 -2.65 0.32 -0.71
C LEU A 121 -3.96 -0.49 -0.68
N PRO A 122 -4.25 -1.30 0.37
CA PRO A 122 -5.53 -2.00 0.45
C PRO A 122 -6.74 -1.06 0.46
N GLU A 123 -6.64 0.07 1.16
CA GLU A 123 -7.70 1.08 1.21
C GLU A 123 -7.89 1.76 -0.14
N LYS A 124 -6.79 2.07 -0.85
CA LYS A 124 -6.84 2.63 -2.20
C LYS A 124 -7.51 1.69 -3.17
N ILE A 125 -7.17 0.39 -3.13
CA ILE A 125 -7.82 -0.63 -3.98
C ILE A 125 -9.33 -0.63 -3.74
N GLN A 126 -9.75 -0.65 -2.46
CA GLN A 126 -11.17 -0.67 -2.10
C GLN A 126 -11.91 0.60 -2.54
N GLN A 127 -11.31 1.77 -2.32
CA GLN A 127 -11.91 3.05 -2.70
C GLN A 127 -11.97 3.23 -4.22
N ALA A 128 -10.92 2.84 -4.95
CA ALA A 128 -10.89 2.87 -6.41
C ALA A 128 -11.94 1.95 -7.01
N GLU A 129 -12.09 0.73 -6.47
CA GLU A 129 -13.14 -0.20 -6.89
C GLU A 129 -14.53 0.40 -6.61
N THR A 130 -14.73 1.02 -5.45
CA THR A 130 -16.00 1.67 -5.11
C THR A 130 -16.32 2.82 -6.09
N PHE A 131 -15.33 3.65 -6.41
CA PHE A 131 -15.48 4.72 -7.39
C PHE A 131 -15.87 4.17 -8.75
N ILE A 132 -15.14 3.16 -9.26
CA ILE A 132 -15.40 2.57 -10.57
C ILE A 132 -16.79 1.92 -10.60
N THR A 133 -17.12 1.07 -9.63
CA THR A 133 -18.41 0.35 -9.58
C THR A 133 -19.64 1.24 -9.38
N THR A 134 -19.47 2.42 -8.76
CA THR A 134 -20.52 3.42 -8.62
C THR A 134 -20.71 4.23 -9.91
N ASN A 135 -19.64 4.35 -10.71
CA ASN A 135 -19.65 5.11 -11.96
C ASN A 135 -19.85 4.26 -13.24
N MET A 136 -19.78 2.95 -13.13
CA MET A 136 -20.04 2.02 -14.23
C MET A 136 -21.52 1.95 -14.58
N ARG A 137 -21.81 1.67 -15.86
CA ARG A 137 -23.17 1.38 -16.28
C ARG A 137 -23.63 0.08 -15.65
N ARG A 138 -24.90 0.05 -15.21
CA ARG A 138 -25.57 -1.15 -14.72
C ARG A 138 -26.71 -1.49 -15.66
N GLY A 139 -26.70 -2.71 -16.15
CA GLY A 139 -27.79 -3.32 -16.90
C GLY A 139 -28.61 -4.26 -16.02
N MET A 140 -29.82 -4.57 -16.46
CA MET A 140 -30.66 -5.57 -15.81
C MET A 140 -30.94 -6.69 -16.82
N ARG A 141 -30.71 -7.94 -16.41
CA ARG A 141 -31.07 -9.11 -17.19
C ARG A 141 -32.08 -9.95 -16.41
N ILE A 142 -33.19 -10.32 -17.03
CA ILE A 142 -34.17 -11.23 -16.45
C ILE A 142 -33.79 -12.64 -16.90
N THR A 143 -33.58 -13.54 -15.95
CA THR A 143 -33.24 -14.95 -16.21
C THR A 143 -34.25 -15.82 -15.49
N GLY A 144 -35.20 -16.40 -16.24
CA GLY A 144 -36.38 -17.05 -15.65
C GLY A 144 -37.31 -16.03 -14.96
N MET A 145 -37.60 -16.24 -13.68
CA MET A 145 -38.36 -15.28 -12.85
C MET A 145 -37.47 -14.35 -12.00
N ALA A 146 -36.14 -14.49 -12.07
CA ALA A 146 -35.21 -13.71 -11.25
C ALA A 146 -34.60 -12.54 -12.04
N ARG A 147 -34.54 -11.37 -11.39
CA ARG A 147 -33.77 -10.22 -11.88
C ARG A 147 -32.31 -10.39 -11.47
N GLN A 148 -31.41 -10.28 -12.42
CA GLN A 148 -29.96 -10.20 -12.18
C GLN A 148 -29.45 -8.84 -12.64
N GLU A 149 -28.84 -8.11 -11.73
CA GLU A 149 -28.07 -6.91 -12.08
C GLU A 149 -26.76 -7.32 -12.74
N THR A 150 -26.41 -6.65 -13.82
CA THR A 150 -25.18 -6.87 -14.58
C THR A 150 -24.39 -5.58 -14.64
N THR A 151 -23.09 -5.64 -14.38
CA THR A 151 -22.19 -4.49 -14.48
C THR A 151 -21.55 -4.46 -15.87
N GLU A 152 -21.20 -3.26 -16.35
CA GLU A 152 -20.54 -3.07 -17.66
C GLU A 152 -19.24 -3.88 -17.82
N TYR A 153 -18.48 -4.02 -16.73
CA TYR A 153 -17.32 -4.89 -16.63
C TYR A 153 -17.48 -5.85 -15.44
N PRO A 154 -16.97 -7.10 -15.52
CA PRO A 154 -16.96 -8.00 -14.38
C PRO A 154 -16.12 -7.43 -13.22
N LEU A 155 -16.67 -7.46 -12.00
CA LEU A 155 -16.01 -6.88 -10.82
C LEU A 155 -14.63 -7.48 -10.53
N ALA A 156 -14.45 -8.78 -10.81
CA ALA A 156 -13.16 -9.45 -10.65
C ALA A 156 -12.08 -8.87 -11.58
N VAL A 157 -12.46 -8.55 -12.83
CA VAL A 157 -11.54 -7.94 -13.82
C VAL A 157 -11.17 -6.52 -13.40
N VAL A 158 -12.14 -5.74 -12.92
CA VAL A 158 -11.89 -4.39 -12.40
C VAL A 158 -10.92 -4.43 -11.23
N ARG A 159 -11.15 -5.31 -10.25
CA ARG A 159 -10.27 -5.45 -9.08
C ARG A 159 -8.84 -5.82 -9.51
N GLU A 160 -8.69 -6.79 -10.40
CA GLU A 160 -7.39 -7.23 -10.88
C GLU A 160 -6.63 -6.11 -11.61
N ALA A 161 -7.33 -5.34 -12.46
CA ALA A 161 -6.74 -4.19 -13.14
C ALA A 161 -6.23 -3.12 -12.16
N ILE A 162 -7.01 -2.82 -11.11
CA ILE A 162 -6.61 -1.89 -10.05
C ILE A 162 -5.38 -2.42 -9.30
N VAL A 163 -5.42 -3.70 -8.89
CA VAL A 163 -4.32 -4.35 -8.17
C VAL A 163 -3.03 -4.30 -8.99
N ASN A 164 -3.10 -4.66 -10.27
CA ASN A 164 -1.93 -4.64 -11.15
C ASN A 164 -1.39 -3.23 -11.35
N ALA A 165 -2.25 -2.22 -11.54
CA ALA A 165 -1.82 -0.83 -11.64
C ALA A 165 -1.10 -0.34 -10.37
N ILE A 166 -1.59 -0.74 -9.18
CA ILE A 166 -1.01 -0.34 -7.89
C ILE A 166 0.26 -1.13 -7.56
N ALA A 167 0.32 -2.42 -7.88
CA ALA A 167 1.44 -3.30 -7.57
C ALA A 167 2.66 -3.02 -8.46
N HIS A 168 2.42 -2.61 -9.72
CA HIS A 168 3.48 -2.26 -10.66
C HIS A 168 3.82 -0.77 -10.70
N ARG A 169 3.25 0.02 -9.78
CA ARG A 169 3.58 1.44 -9.67
C ARG A 169 4.99 1.60 -9.09
N ASP A 170 5.79 2.44 -9.73
CA ASP A 170 7.06 2.90 -9.17
C ASP A 170 6.79 3.98 -8.10
N TYR A 171 6.96 3.61 -6.83
CA TYR A 171 6.76 4.53 -5.70
C TYR A 171 7.96 5.45 -5.43
N SER A 172 9.09 5.26 -6.12
CA SER A 172 10.24 6.15 -6.03
C SER A 172 10.05 7.44 -6.83
N GLN A 173 9.18 7.41 -7.83
CA GLN A 173 8.89 8.56 -8.67
C GLN A 173 8.09 9.61 -7.91
N HIS A 174 8.68 10.78 -7.78
CA HIS A 174 8.01 11.99 -7.36
C HIS A 174 7.50 12.68 -8.62
N GLY A 175 6.19 12.84 -8.76
CA GLY A 175 5.66 13.63 -9.87
C GLY A 175 6.20 15.05 -9.79
N GLU A 176 6.69 15.58 -10.90
CA GLU A 176 6.83 17.02 -11.07
C GLU A 176 5.40 17.58 -11.06
N GLY A 177 5.09 18.36 -10.03
CA GLY A 177 3.76 18.95 -9.83
C GLY A 177 3.36 19.93 -10.92
#